data_AF-A0A6N8F2N7-F1
#
_entry.id   AF-A0A6N8F2N7-F1
#
_cell.length_a   1.000
_cell.length_b   1.000
_cell.length_c   1.000
_cell.angle_alpha   90.00
_cell.angle_beta   90.00
_cell.angle_gamma   90.00
#
_symmetry.space_group_name_H-M   'P 1'
#
loop_
_entity.id
_entity.type
_entity.pdbx_description
1 polymer ?
#
loop_
_entity_poly.entity_id
_entity_poly.type
_entity_poly.pdbx_seq_one_letter_code
_entity_poly.pdbx_strand_id
1 'polypeptide(L)' 'MNGMMLLPPAADKCQKCAVDHDPEQPHNQDSLYWKYWFFGQNGRWPTWADAMEHCSPEIKEFWTQALEDRGIDVGKG' A
#
# COMPACT_ATOMS: atom_id res chain seq x y z
N MET A 1 -3.10 2.50 28.13
CA MET A 1 -3.46 2.16 26.74
C MET A 1 -2.35 1.24 26.22
N ASN A 2 -2.62 -0.06 26.01
CA ASN A 2 -1.69 -0.92 25.29
C ASN A 2 -1.94 -0.71 23.79
N GLY A 3 -1.44 0.40 23.26
CA GLY A 3 -1.49 0.70 21.83
C GLY A 3 -0.38 -0.08 21.12
N MET A 4 -0.68 -0.65 19.97
CA MET A 4 0.35 -1.20 19.09
C MET A 4 1.17 -0.05 18.50
N MET A 5 2.49 -0.10 18.70
CA MET A 5 3.43 0.86 18.12
C MET A 5 4.05 0.25 16.86
N LEU A 6 3.86 0.89 15.71
CA LEU A 6 4.58 0.51 14.49
C LEU A 6 6.01 1.05 14.62
N LEU A 7 7.00 0.16 14.59
CA LEU A 7 8.40 0.57 14.61
C LEU A 7 8.75 1.32 13.32
N PRO A 8 9.65 2.31 13.38
CA PRO A 8 10.08 3.00 12.18
C PRO A 8 10.79 2.02 11.22
N PRO A 9 10.69 2.25 9.91
CA PRO A 9 11.45 1.49 8.94
C PRO A 9 12.94 1.85 9.03
N ALA A 10 13.81 0.99 8.52
CA ALA A 10 15.21 1.34 8.34
C ALA A 10 15.34 2.54 7.39
N ALA A 11 16.34 3.39 7.63
CA ALA A 11 16.49 4.67 6.94
C ALA A 11 16.73 4.54 5.43
N ASP A 12 17.28 3.39 4.99
CA ASP A 12 17.57 3.07 3.60
C ASP A 12 16.42 2.39 2.85
N LYS A 13 15.27 2.16 3.52
CA LYS A 13 14.09 1.51 2.92
C LYS A 13 12.97 2.49 2.63
N CYS A 14 11.94 2.03 1.92
CA CYS A 14 10.73 2.82 1.76
C CYS A 14 10.11 3.11 3.15
N GLN A 15 9.87 4.39 3.42
CA GLN A 15 9.39 4.85 4.72
C GLN A 15 7.91 4.51 5.00
N LYS A 16 7.20 3.98 4.00
CA LYS A 16 5.81 3.51 4.11
C LYS A 16 5.71 1.97 4.15
N CYS A 17 6.64 1.27 3.49
CA CYS A 17 6.56 -0.19 3.29
C CYS A 17 7.58 -0.99 4.11
N ALA A 18 8.63 -0.34 4.63
CA ALA A 18 9.76 -0.96 5.35
C ALA A 18 10.54 -2.02 4.55
N VAL A 19 10.45 -1.98 3.23
CA VAL A 19 11.17 -2.87 2.30
C VAL A 19 11.68 -2.07 1.11
N ASP A 20 12.61 -2.66 0.36
CA ASP A 20 12.99 -2.14 -0.96
C ASP A 20 11.90 -2.46 -1.97
N HIS A 21 11.53 -1.47 -2.78
CA HIS A 21 10.70 -1.67 -3.97
C HIS A 21 10.93 -0.53 -4.96
N ASP A 22 10.54 -0.77 -6.20
CA ASP A 22 10.50 0.26 -7.23
C ASP A 22 9.45 1.33 -6.84
N PRO A 23 9.82 2.63 -6.76
CA PRO A 23 8.90 3.71 -6.42
C PRO A 23 7.76 3.94 -7.40
N GLU A 24 7.86 3.43 -8.63
CA GLU A 24 6.80 3.55 -9.64
C GLU A 24 5.71 2.48 -9.47
N GLN A 25 6.02 1.40 -8.73
CA GLN A 25 5.09 0.30 -8.47
C GLN A 25 4.24 0.58 -7.24
N PRO A 26 3.01 0.04 -7.16
CA PRO A 26 2.13 0.26 -6.03
C PRO A 26 2.74 -0.23 -4.73
N HIS A 27 2.28 0.36 -3.63
CA HIS A 27 2.43 -0.28 -2.34
C HIS A 27 1.74 -1.65 -2.36
N ASN A 28 2.27 -2.62 -1.61
CA ASN A 28 1.61 -3.91 -1.51
C ASN A 28 0.45 -3.81 -0.53
N GLN A 29 -0.79 -3.86 -1.03
CA GLN A 29 -1.98 -3.76 -0.18
C GLN A 29 -1.97 -4.81 0.90
N ASP A 30 -1.46 -6.02 0.63
CA ASP A 30 -1.40 -7.14 1.56
C ASP A 30 -0.27 -7.10 2.58
N SER A 31 0.68 -6.17 2.44
CA SER A 31 1.73 -5.99 3.44
C SER A 31 1.15 -5.51 4.76
N LEU A 32 1.34 -6.28 5.84
CA LEU A 32 0.93 -5.88 7.19
C LEU A 32 1.53 -4.55 7.59
N TYR A 33 2.83 -4.34 7.33
CA TYR A 33 3.50 -3.10 7.68
C TYR A 33 2.83 -1.91 7.01
N TRP A 34 2.59 -2.01 5.70
CA TRP A 34 1.94 -0.95 4.95
C TRP A 34 0.49 -0.71 5.39
N LYS A 35 -0.30 -1.78 5.61
CA LYS A 35 -1.68 -1.68 6.15
C LYS A 35 -1.71 -0.88 7.45
N TYR A 36 -0.81 -1.18 8.39
CA TYR A 36 -0.74 -0.47 9.68
C TYR A 36 -0.20 0.95 9.56
N TRP A 37 0.80 1.18 8.69
CA TRP A 37 1.28 2.52 8.40
C TRP A 37 0.14 3.39 7.88
N PHE A 38 -0.59 2.90 6.88
CA PHE A 38 -1.72 3.60 6.28
C PHE A 38 -2.85 3.83 7.29
N PHE A 39 -3.23 2.82 8.06
CA PHE A 39 -4.24 2.95 9.12
C PHE A 39 -3.86 4.00 10.16
N GLY A 40 -2.60 4.03 10.59
CA GLY A 40 -2.10 5.03 11.53
C GLY A 40 -2.21 6.47 11.02
N GLN A 41 -2.12 6.68 9.70
CA GLN A 41 -2.27 8.00 9.10
C GLN A 41 -3.73 8.36 8.80
N ASN A 42 -4.55 7.39 8.38
CA ASN A 42 -5.87 7.64 7.79
C ASN A 42 -7.06 7.16 8.63
N GLY A 43 -6.84 6.37 9.68
CA GLY A 43 -7.91 5.82 10.53
C GLY A 43 -8.80 4.77 9.86
N ARG A 44 -8.44 4.30 8.66
CA ARG A 44 -9.14 3.22 7.92
C ARG A 44 -8.14 2.24 7.31
N TRP A 45 -8.61 1.03 7.03
CA TRP A 45 -7.80 0.06 6.28
C TRP A 45 -7.71 0.47 4.81
N PRO A 46 -6.55 0.25 4.17
CA PRO A 46 -6.36 0.63 2.78
C PRO A 46 -6.99 -0.36 1.80
N THR A 47 -7.30 0.16 0.61
CA THR A 47 -7.69 -0.56 -0.61
C THR A 47 -6.48 -0.71 -1.54
N TRP A 48 -6.63 -1.46 -2.65
CA TRP A 48 -5.60 -1.48 -3.69
C TRP A 48 -5.55 -0.15 -4.46
N ALA A 49 -6.67 0.59 -4.55
CA ALA A 49 -6.68 1.95 -5.09
C ALA A 49 -5.78 2.90 -4.28
N ASP A 50 -5.80 2.81 -2.94
CA ASP A 50 -4.89 3.57 -2.06
C ASP A 50 -3.42 3.16 -2.27
N ALA A 51 -3.19 1.87 -2.47
CA ALA A 51 -1.87 1.32 -2.70
C ALA A 51 -1.25 1.85 -4.00
N MET A 52 -2.10 2.13 -4.99
CA MET A 52 -1.75 2.69 -6.29
C MET A 52 -1.81 4.22 -6.35
N GLU A 53 -2.14 4.95 -5.28
CA GLU A 53 -2.44 6.40 -5.36
C GLU A 53 -1.34 7.20 -6.08
N HIS A 54 -0.07 6.90 -5.79
CA HIS A 54 1.10 7.58 -6.36
C HIS A 54 1.51 7.07 -7.75
N CYS A 55 0.91 5.99 -8.24
CA CYS A 55 1.28 5.38 -9.51
C CYS A 55 0.82 6.24 -10.70
N SER A 56 1.52 6.10 -11.83
CA SER A 56 1.11 6.69 -13.10
C SER A 56 -0.24 6.08 -13.57
N PRO A 57 -0.98 6.76 -14.47
CA PRO A 57 -2.21 6.20 -15.03
C PRO A 57 -2.01 4.83 -15.68
N GLU A 58 -0.88 4.64 -16.39
CA GLU A 58 -0.54 3.39 -17.07
C GLU A 58 -0.30 2.24 -16.08
N ILE A 59 0.41 2.52 -14.98
CA ILE A 59 0.64 1.52 -13.92
C ILE A 59 -0.66 1.21 -13.17
N LYS A 60 -1.50 2.22 -12.92
CA LYS A 60 -2.84 2.04 -12.32
C LYS A 60 -3.71 1.13 -13.18
N GLU A 61 -3.78 1.39 -14.47
CA GLU A 61 -4.56 0.58 -15.42
C GLU A 61 -4.06 -0.86 -15.46
N PHE A 62 -2.75 -1.06 -15.60
CA PHE A 62 -2.14 -2.38 -15.63
C PHE A 62 -2.46 -3.19 -14.37
N TRP A 63 -2.24 -2.62 -13.18
CA TRP A 63 -2.47 -3.35 -11.92
C TRP A 63 -3.95 -3.53 -11.62
N THR A 64 -4.80 -2.57 -11.96
CA THR A 64 -6.26 -2.71 -11.83
C THR A 64 -6.73 -3.92 -12.63
N GLN A 65 -6.37 -4.01 -13.91
CA GLN A 65 -6.72 -5.16 -14.75
C GLN A 65 -6.15 -6.46 -14.19
N ALA A 66 -4.88 -6.48 -13.79
CA ALA A 66 -4.24 -7.68 -13.28
C ALA A 66 -4.87 -8.19 -11.97
N LEU A 67 -5.34 -7.29 -11.09
CA LEU A 67 -6.03 -7.64 -9.85
C LEU A 67 -7.45 -8.14 -10.13
N GLU A 68 -8.18 -7.47 -11.02
CA GLU A 68 -9.54 -7.86 -11.43
C GLU A 68 -9.56 -9.23 -12.12
N ASP A 69 -8.59 -9.53 -12.98
CA ASP A 69 -8.42 -10.83 -13.62
C ASP A 69 -8.22 -11.97 -12.60
N ARG A 70 -7.75 -11.64 -11.40
CA ARG A 70 -7.56 -12.56 -10.27
C ARG A 70 -8.75 -12.57 -9.31
N GLY A 71 -9.81 -11.83 -9.62
CA GLY A 71 -11.00 -11.70 -8.76
C GLY A 71 -10.75 -10.88 -7.50
N ILE A 72 -9.72 -10.02 -7.49
CA ILE A 72 -9.39 -9.16 -6.35
C ILE A 72 -10.08 -7.82 -6.55
N ASP A 73 -10.89 -7.42 -5.56
CA ASP A 73 -11.51 -6.09 -5.54
C ASP A 73 -10.46 -5.00 -5.28
N VAL A 74 -10.37 -4.04 -6.20
CA VAL A 74 -9.45 -2.92 -6.10
C VAL A 74 -9.90 -1.92 -5.02
N GLY A 75 -11.20 -1.87 -4.74
CA GLY A 75 -11.82 -0.91 -3.83
C GLY A 75 -11.83 0.52 -4.39
N LYS A 76 -12.46 1.44 -3.67
CA LYS A 76 -12.45 2.88 -3.95
C LYS A 76 -11.55 3.58 -2.93
N GLY A 77 -10.65 4.44 -3.41
CA GLY A 77 -9.80 5.30 -2.58
C GLY A 77 -10.56 6.47 -1.97
#